data_AF-R0LCA6-F1
#
_entry.id   AF-R0LCA6-F1
#
_cell.length_a   1.000
_cell.length_b   1.000
_cell.length_c   1.000
_cell.angle_alpha   90.00
_cell.angle_beta   90.00
_cell.angle_gamma   90.00
#
_symmetry.space_group_name_H-M   'P 1'
#
loop_
_entity.id
_entity.type
_entity.pdbx_description
1 polymer ?
#
loop_
_entity_poly.entity_id
_entity_poly.type
_entity_poly.pdbx_seq_one_letter_code
_entity_poly.pdbx_strand_id
1 'polypeptide(L)'
;LLHSYNVTKRPECYFHAKFGECSIKDCPFLHVDTTVDNSRACPWYDRGFCRNACKYKHRRRVMCANYLVGFCPEGPNCKFMHLKAGLSTRSVDPAK
;
A
#
# COMPACT_ATOMS: atom_id res chain seq x y z
N LEU A 1 -39.52 15.16 -15.53
CA LEU A 1 -38.07 15.41 -15.41
C LEU A 1 -37.43 14.18 -14.77
N LEU A 2 -36.64 13.42 -15.53
CA LEU A 2 -35.94 12.24 -15.02
C LEU A 2 -34.71 12.72 -14.23
N HIS A 3 -34.73 12.56 -12.91
CA HIS A 3 -33.58 12.89 -12.07
C HIS A 3 -32.53 11.78 -12.27
N SER A 4 -31.42 12.11 -12.92
CA SER A 4 -30.31 11.17 -13.09
C SER A 4 -29.69 10.88 -11.72
N TYR A 5 -29.90 9.65 -11.23
CA TYR A 5 -29.25 9.13 -10.04
C TYR A 5 -27.76 8.93 -10.35
N ASN A 6 -26.95 9.89 -9.94
CA ASN A 6 -25.50 9.85 -10.10
C ASN A 6 -24.88 8.98 -8.98
N VAL A 7 -24.60 7.71 -9.30
CA VAL A 7 -24.04 6.70 -8.39
C VAL A 7 -22.73 7.12 -7.72
N THR A 8 -22.01 8.10 -8.28
CA THR A 8 -20.73 8.61 -7.76
C THR A 8 -20.89 9.62 -6.61
N LYS A 9 -22.12 10.02 -6.27
CA LYS A 9 -22.43 10.97 -5.18
C LYS A 9 -23.28 10.37 -4.05
N ARG A 10 -23.36 9.05 -3.96
CA ARG A 10 -24.10 8.36 -2.89
C ARG A 10 -23.49 8.76 -1.53
N PRO A 11 -24.31 9.22 -0.56
CA PRO A 11 -23.78 9.63 0.74
C PRO A 11 -23.23 8.45 1.54
N GLU A 12 -22.30 8.77 2.45
CA GLU A 12 -21.69 7.79 3.36
C GLU A 12 -22.70 7.29 4.40
N CYS A 13 -22.56 6.04 4.81
CA CYS A 13 -23.36 5.46 5.88
C CYS A 13 -22.96 6.07 7.23
N TYR A 14 -23.89 6.79 7.87
CA TYR A 14 -23.67 7.40 9.18
C TYR A 14 -23.21 6.39 10.25
N PHE A 15 -23.84 5.21 10.29
CA PHE A 15 -23.53 4.19 11.30
C PHE A 15 -22.15 3.59 11.09
N HIS A 16 -21.80 3.21 9.85
CA HIS A 16 -20.47 2.69 9.53
C HIS A 16 -19.38 3.74 9.79
N ALA A 17 -19.61 4.99 9.37
CA ALA A 17 -18.64 6.06 9.55
C ALA A 17 -18.40 6.43 11.03
N LYS A 18 -19.46 6.39 11.86
CA LYS A 18 -19.39 6.80 13.27
C LYS A 18 -18.99 5.67 14.21
N PHE A 19 -19.45 4.45 13.94
CA PHE A 19 -19.30 3.31 14.85
C PHE A 19 -18.41 2.19 14.28
N GLY A 20 -18.00 2.29 13.02
CA GLY A 20 -17.19 1.26 12.34
C GLY A 20 -17.97 0.01 11.93
N GLU A 21 -19.28 -0.03 12.21
CA GLU A 21 -20.15 -1.15 11.89
C GLU A 21 -21.54 -0.69 11.43
N CYS A 22 -22.18 -1.50 10.61
CA CYS A 22 -23.56 -1.29 10.17
C CYS A 22 -24.32 -2.63 10.23
N SER A 23 -25.47 -2.63 10.90
CA SER A 23 -26.30 -3.84 11.07
C SER A 23 -27.12 -4.22 9.83
N ILE A 24 -27.07 -3.41 8.76
CA ILE A 24 -27.86 -3.59 7.54
C ILE A 24 -27.01 -4.32 6.50
N LYS A 25 -27.42 -5.54 6.13
CA LYS A 25 -26.67 -6.42 5.19
C LYS A 25 -26.52 -5.83 3.79
N ASP A 26 -27.57 -5.19 3.29
CA ASP A 26 -27.59 -4.51 1.97
C ASP A 26 -27.76 -3.00 2.15
N CYS A 27 -26.83 -2.39 2.89
CA CYS A 27 -26.90 -0.95 3.16
C CYS A 27 -26.86 -0.15 1.85
N PRO A 28 -27.85 0.71 1.56
CA PRO A 28 -27.89 1.50 0.33
C PRO A 28 -26.89 2.66 0.33
N PHE A 29 -26.14 2.87 1.43
CA PHE A 29 -25.15 3.94 1.63
C PHE A 29 -23.72 3.41 1.55
N LEU A 30 -22.74 4.29 1.32
CA LEU A 30 -21.35 3.89 1.13
C LEU A 30 -20.70 3.50 2.47
N HIS A 31 -20.10 2.32 2.54
CA HIS A 31 -19.22 1.89 3.63
C HIS A 31 -17.76 2.12 3.20
N VAL A 32 -17.17 3.23 3.65
CA VAL A 32 -15.76 3.53 3.41
C VAL A 32 -14.95 2.94 4.56
N ASP A 33 -14.18 1.89 4.29
CA ASP A 33 -13.27 1.32 5.27
C ASP A 33 -12.05 2.22 5.43
N THR A 34 -12.14 3.13 6.40
CA THR A 34 -11.03 4.03 6.79
C THR A 34 -9.84 3.27 7.38
N THR A 35 -10.02 2.01 7.76
CA THR A 35 -8.97 1.09 8.22
C THR A 35 -8.11 0.57 7.07
N VAL A 36 -8.67 0.48 5.85
CA VAL A 36 -7.93 0.07 4.66
C VAL A 36 -7.27 1.32 4.08
N ASP A 37 -6.01 1.51 4.45
CA ASP A 37 -5.19 2.56 3.89
C ASP A 37 -4.94 2.32 2.38
N ASN A 38 -5.76 2.97 1.55
CA ASN A 38 -5.66 2.93 0.09
C ASN A 38 -4.49 3.77 -0.46
N SER A 39 -3.65 4.33 0.41
CA SER A 39 -2.46 5.09 -0.01
C SER A 39 -1.43 4.14 -0.61
N ARG A 40 -1.14 4.30 -1.90
CA ARG A 40 -0.08 3.54 -2.57
C ARG A 40 1.26 3.80 -1.89
N ALA A 41 2.00 2.72 -1.60
CA ALA A 41 3.36 2.81 -1.08
C ALA A 41 4.29 3.52 -2.07
N CYS A 42 5.26 4.28 -1.57
CA CYS A 42 6.23 4.96 -2.41
C CYS A 42 7.20 3.97 -3.07
N PRO A 43 7.27 3.88 -4.41
CA PRO A 43 8.15 2.94 -5.10
C PRO A 43 9.64 3.28 -5.00
N TRP A 44 9.99 4.44 -4.44
CA TRP A 44 11.37 4.92 -4.29
C TRP A 44 11.86 4.83 -2.84
N TYR A 45 10.97 4.99 -1.86
CA TYR A 45 11.30 4.98 -0.44
C TYR A 45 11.95 3.65 0.00
N ASP A 46 11.41 2.51 -0.45
CA ASP A 46 11.97 1.19 -0.14
C ASP A 46 13.36 0.94 -0.78
N ARG A 47 13.75 1.76 -1.78
CA ARG A 47 15.09 1.72 -2.40
C ARG A 47 16.09 2.65 -1.72
N GLY A 48 15.70 3.31 -0.63
CA GLY A 48 16.55 4.22 0.14
C GLY A 48 16.61 5.66 -0.39
N PHE A 49 15.96 5.95 -1.52
CA PHE A 49 15.98 7.29 -2.13
C PHE A 49 14.56 7.78 -2.35
N CYS A 50 14.13 8.83 -1.65
CA CYS A 50 12.90 9.54 -2.00
C CYS A 50 13.08 11.04 -1.79
N ARG A 51 12.49 11.84 -2.69
CA ARG A 51 12.53 13.30 -2.59
C ARG A 51 11.68 13.78 -1.41
N ASN A 52 12.07 14.91 -0.84
CA ASN A 52 11.28 15.62 0.16
C ASN A 52 9.91 16.01 -0.45
N ALA A 53 8.86 16.02 0.38
CA ALA A 53 7.47 16.22 -0.04
C ALA A 53 6.92 15.11 -0.98
N CYS A 54 7.13 13.84 -0.63
CA CYS A 54 6.53 12.73 -1.37
C CYS A 54 5.02 12.62 -1.10
N LYS A 55 4.23 12.49 -2.17
CA LYS A 55 2.77 12.26 -2.12
C LYS A 55 2.36 10.82 -1.78
N TYR A 56 3.32 9.89 -1.79
CA TYR A 56 3.09 8.47 -1.52
C TYR A 56 3.47 8.15 -0.07
N LYS A 57 2.88 7.09 0.49
CA LYS A 57 3.15 6.72 1.87
C LYS A 57 4.55 6.12 2.02
N HIS A 58 5.31 6.65 2.99
CA HIS A 58 6.61 6.16 3.40
C HIS A 58 6.44 5.25 4.63
N ARG A 59 6.34 3.94 4.41
CA ARG A 59 6.27 2.98 5.51
C ARG A 59 7.69 2.60 5.91
N ARG A 60 8.15 3.00 7.10
CA ARG A 60 9.41 2.46 7.65
C ARG A 60 9.25 0.96 7.82
N ARG A 61 10.20 0.20 7.27
CA ARG A 61 10.28 -1.25 7.41
C ARG A 61 11.62 -1.62 8.04
N VAL A 62 11.61 -2.66 8.86
CA VAL A 62 12.82 -3.15 9.54
C VAL A 62 13.53 -4.16 8.63
N MET A 63 14.83 -3.98 8.44
CA MET A 63 15.69 -4.89 7.68
C MET A 63 15.87 -6.21 8.43
N CYS A 64 15.89 -7.33 7.71
CA CYS A 64 16.18 -8.63 8.32
C CYS A 64 17.67 -8.74 8.64
N ALA A 65 18.02 -8.87 9.92
CA ALA A 65 19.41 -9.04 10.35
C ALA A 65 20.05 -10.31 9.75
N ASN A 66 19.32 -11.43 9.72
CA ASN A 66 19.80 -12.70 9.16
C ASN A 66 20.10 -12.58 7.65
N TYR A 67 19.23 -11.88 6.92
CA TYR A 67 19.47 -11.60 5.50
C TYR A 67 20.68 -10.68 5.27
N LEU A 68 20.86 -9.68 6.13
CA LEU A 68 22.03 -8.77 6.06
C LEU A 68 23.35 -9.50 6.30
N VAL A 69 23.39 -10.53 7.16
CA VAL A 69 24.58 -11.36 7.37
C VAL A 69 24.76 -12.48 6.33
N GLY A 70 23.82 -12.60 5.38
CA GLY A 70 23.98 -13.42 4.17
C GLY A 70 22.91 -14.49 3.97
N PHE A 71 22.18 -14.92 5.00
CA PHE A 71 21.18 -15.98 4.86
C PHE A 71 20.03 -15.83 5.85
N CYS A 72 18.80 -15.84 5.33
CA CYS A 72 17.59 -15.89 6.14
C CYS A 72 16.85 -17.20 5.91
N PRO A 73 16.62 -18.03 6.96
CA PRO A 73 15.94 -19.33 6.82
C PRO A 73 14.45 -19.20 6.44
N GLU A 74 13.82 -18.06 6.75
CA GLU A 74 12.43 -17.77 6.37
C GLU A 74 12.27 -17.45 4.87
N GLY A 75 13.39 -17.16 4.18
CA GLY A 75 13.41 -16.91 2.73
C GLY A 75 12.38 -15.85 2.29
N PRO A 76 11.55 -16.11 1.27
CA PRO A 76 10.55 -15.16 0.78
C PRO A 76 9.38 -14.92 1.76
N ASN A 77 9.21 -15.79 2.75
CA ASN A 77 8.15 -15.66 3.77
C ASN A 77 8.60 -14.84 4.98
N CYS A 78 9.80 -14.25 4.95
CA CYS A 78 10.31 -13.50 6.08
C CYS A 78 9.44 -12.27 6.36
N LYS A 79 9.09 -12.08 7.63
CA LYS A 79 8.32 -10.91 8.09
C LYS A 79 9.11 -9.59 8.02
N PHE A 80 10.43 -9.67 7.90
CA PHE A 80 11.35 -8.54 7.80
C PHE A 80 11.80 -8.32 6.36
N MET A 81 12.28 -7.10 6.06
CA MET A 81 12.66 -6.75 4.69
C MET A 81 13.94 -7.46 4.24
N HIS A 82 13.85 -8.08 3.06
CA HIS A 82 14.98 -8.53 2.26
C HIS A 82 15.14 -7.56 1.09
N LEU A 83 16.29 -6.88 1.00
CA LEU A 83 16.59 -6.03 -0.16
C LEU A 83 16.76 -6.95 -1.37
N LYS A 84 15.99 -6.74 -2.43
CA LYS A 84 16.23 -7.46 -3.67
C LYS A 84 17.60 -7.03 -4.21
N ALA A 85 18.52 -7.99 -4.38
CA ALA A 85 19.81 -7.77 -5.01
C ALA A 85 19.59 -7.29 -6.46
N GLY A 86 19.50 -5.99 -6.65
CA GLY A 86 19.14 -5.38 -7.93
C GLY A 86 19.30 -3.87 -7.97
N LEU A 87 20.12 -3.28 -7.08
CA LEU A 87 20.48 -1.87 -7.16
C LEU A 87 21.93 -1.71 -7.64
N SER A 88 22.01 -1.48 -8.97
CA SER A 88 23.05 -0.80 -9.74
C SER A 88 24.33 -1.56 -10.13
N THR A 89 24.25 -2.29 -11.24
CA THR A 89 25.29 -2.14 -12.28
C THR A 89 24.65 -1.46 -13.48
N ARG A 90 25.36 -0.50 -14.07
CA ARG A 90 24.98 0.12 -15.35
C ARG A 90 24.65 -1.00 -16.34
N SER A 91 23.55 -0.85 -17.08
CA SER A 91 23.27 -1.62 -18.28
C SER A 91 24.46 -1.52 -19.24
N VAL A 92 25.33 -2.52 -19.19
CA VAL A 92 26.10 -2.94 -20.36
C VAL A 92 25.44 -4.23 -20.78
N ASP A 93 24.40 -4.09 -21.59
CA ASP A 93 23.88 -5.20 -22.37
C ASP A 93 25.03 -5.68 -23.29
N PRO A 94 25.42 -6.96 -23.29
CA PRO A 94 26.26 -7.49 -24.35
C PRO A 94 25.42 -7.53 -25.62
N ALA A 95 25.78 -6.70 -26.59
CA ALA A 95 25.24 -6.77 -27.95
C ALA A 95 25.51 -8.18 -28.51
N LYS A 96 24.46 -8.83 -29.00
CA LYS A 96 24.52 -9.95 -29.94
C LYS A 96 23.96 -9.51 -31.27
#